data_AF-A0A1H0XTT0-F1
#
_entry.id   AF-A0A1H0XTT0-F1
#
_cell.length_a   1.000
_cell.length_b   1.000
_cell.length_c   1.000
_cell.angle_alpha   90.00
_cell.angle_beta   90.00
_cell.angle_gamma   90.00
#
_symmetry.space_group_name_H-M   'P 1'
#
loop_
_entity.id
_entity.type
_entity.pdbx_description
1 polymer ?
#
loop_
_entity_poly.entity_id
_entity_poly.type
_entity_poly.pdbx_seq_one_letter_code
_entity_poly.pdbx_strand_id
1 'polypeptide(L)' 'MPELTISDDLYKQLETAADGEDIEQVLWEMAGAYRRQQSPEADLE' A
#
# COMPACT_ATOMS: atom_id res chain seq x y z
N MET A 1 4.18 8.55 10.76
CA MET A 1 3.46 7.36 10.28
C MET A 1 3.85 6.17 11.14
N PRO A 2 3.03 5.12 11.24
CA PRO A 2 3.45 3.87 11.86
C PRO A 2 4.67 3.30 11.12
N GLU A 3 5.59 2.69 11.84
CA GLU A 3 6.76 2.03 11.27
C GLU A 3 6.42 0.56 11.01
N LEU A 4 6.76 0.05 9.83
CA LEU A 4 6.51 -1.33 9.42
C LEU A 4 7.83 -2.04 9.16
N THR A 5 8.13 -3.08 9.93
CA THR A 5 9.27 -3.95 9.65
C THR A 5 8.85 -5.09 8.73
N ILE A 6 9.48 -5.16 7.56
CA ILE A 6 9.23 -6.21 6.55
C ILE A 6 10.53 -6.91 6.15
N SER A 7 10.42 -8.01 5.42
CA SER A 7 11.60 -8.65 4.85
C SER A 7 12.20 -7.80 3.74
N ASP A 8 13.52 -7.92 3.55
CA ASP A 8 14.26 -7.24 2.47
C ASP A 8 13.73 -7.62 1.09
N ASP A 9 13.29 -8.87 0.92
CA ASP A 9 12.69 -9.35 -0.33
C ASP A 9 11.37 -8.64 -0.64
N LEU A 10 10.49 -8.49 0.37
CA LEU A 10 9.23 -7.78 0.20
C LEU A 10 9.48 -6.28 -0.08
N TYR A 11 10.46 -5.68 0.58
CA TYR A 11 10.85 -4.31 0.33
C TYR A 11 11.27 -4.09 -1.13
N LYS A 12 12.11 -4.96 -1.69
CA LYS A 12 12.52 -4.89 -3.11
C LYS A 12 11.37 -5.06 -4.09
N GLN A 13 10.41 -5.94 -3.77
CA GLN A 13 9.21 -6.10 -4.58
C GLN A 13 8.37 -4.82 -4.57
N LEU A 14 8.22 -4.17 -3.42
CA LEU A 14 7.52 -2.90 -3.29
C LEU A 14 8.23 -1.76 -4.02
N GLU A 15 9.56 -1.67 -3.90
CA GLU A 15 10.37 -0.69 -4.64
C GLU A 15 10.24 -0.87 -6.16
N THR A 16 10.23 -2.12 -6.63
CA THR A 16 10.01 -2.43 -8.05
C THR A 16 8.60 -2.05 -8.49
N ALA A 17 7.59 -2.33 -7.66
CA ALA A 17 6.20 -2.02 -7.96
C ALA A 17 5.90 -0.51 -7.93
N ALA A 18 6.65 0.25 -7.13
CA ALA A 18 6.54 1.70 -7.05
C ALA A 18 7.11 2.41 -8.29
N ASP A 19 7.92 1.74 -9.12
CA ASP A 19 8.47 2.28 -10.39
C ASP A 19 9.10 3.68 -10.25
N GLY A 20 9.79 3.93 -9.14
CA GLY A 20 10.44 5.22 -8.84
C GLY A 20 9.55 6.25 -8.16
N GLU A 21 8.29 5.92 -7.85
CA GLU A 21 7.41 6.69 -6.98
C GLU A 21 7.74 6.47 -5.49
N ASP A 22 7.17 7.33 -4.63
CA ASP A 22 7.34 7.20 -3.18
C ASP A 22 6.63 5.94 -2.67
N ILE A 23 7.40 5.00 -2.12
CA ILE A 23 6.91 3.73 -1.56
C ILE A 23 5.81 4.00 -0.51
N GLU A 24 5.93 5.06 0.29
CA GLU A 24 4.93 5.39 1.31
C GLU A 24 3.58 5.76 0.67
N GLN A 25 3.61 6.50 -0.44
CA GLN A 25 2.41 6.87 -1.18
C GLN A 25 1.75 5.63 -1.80
N VAL A 26 2.54 4.79 -2.46
CA VAL A 26 2.07 3.55 -3.10
C VAL A 26 1.43 2.61 -2.07
N LEU A 27 2.06 2.44 -0.90
CA LEU A 27 1.51 1.65 0.18
C LEU A 27 0.16 2.20 0.68
N TRP A 28 0.02 3.53 0.74
CA TRP A 28 -1.25 4.14 1.14
C TRP A 28 -2.36 3.89 0.12
N GLU A 29 -2.05 4.02 -1.17
CA GLU A 29 -2.98 3.76 -2.25
C GLU A 29 -3.41 2.29 -2.28
N MET A 30 -2.46 1.35 -2.09
CA MET A 30 -2.74 -0.07 -1.96
C MET A 30 -3.63 -0.38 -0.76
N ALA A 31 -3.34 0.20 0.41
CA ALA A 31 -4.16 0.00 1.60
C ALA A 31 -5.58 0.58 1.42
N GLY A 32 -5.72 1.71 0.74
CA GLY A 32 -7.01 2.30 0.38
C GLY A 32 -7.77 1.44 -0.64
N ALA A 33 -7.11 0.95 -1.68
CA ALA A 33 -7.70 0.07 -2.69
C ALA A 33 -8.16 -1.27 -2.08
N TYR A 34 -7.34 -1.88 -1.21
CA TYR A 34 -7.69 -3.10 -0.49
C TYR A 34 -8.94 -2.88 0.38
N ARG A 35 -9.01 -1.77 1.12
CA ARG A 35 -10.17 -1.42 1.95
C ARG A 35 -11.45 -1.30 1.14
N ARG A 36 -11.40 -0.61 -0.01
CA ARG A 36 -12.56 -0.47 -0.93
C ARG A 36 -12.98 -1.81 -1.53
N GLN A 37 -12.04 -2.67 -1.92
CA GLN A 37 -12.37 -4.00 -2.45
C GLN A 37 -12.99 -4.93 -1.39
N GLN A 38 -12.54 -4.83 -0.14
CA GLN A 38 -13.05 -5.66 0.97
C GLN A 38 -14.31 -5.08 1.62
N SER A 39 -14.67 -3.83 1.33
CA SER A 39 -15.82 -3.14 1.89
C SER A 39 -16.42 -2.19 0.86
N PRO A 40 -17.22 -2.70 -0.10
CA PRO A 40 -17.88 -1.86 -1.09
C PRO A 40 -18.88 -0.85 -0.48
N GLU A 41 -19.23 -1.02 0.79
CA GLU A 41 -20.06 -0.08 1.59
C GLU A 41 -19.26 1.12 2.13
N ALA A 42 -17.92 1.07 2.13
CA ALA A 42 -17.07 2.09 2.74
C ALA A 42 -17.00 3.41 1.95
N ASP A 43 -17.43 3.42 0.69
CA ASP A 43 -17.56 4.65 -0.12
C ASP A 43 -18.93 5.35 0.08
N LEU A 44 -19.77 4.87 1.01
CA LEU A 44 -21.12 5.43 1.30
C LEU A 44 -21.18 6.37 2.53
N GLU A 45 -20.06 6.69 3.18
CA GLU A 45 -19.98 7.68 4.28
C GLU A 45 -19.13 8.91 3.94
#